data_AF-A0A8T8I7K8-F1
#
_entry.id   AF-A0A8T8I7K8-F1
#
_cell.length_a   1.000
_cell.length_b   1.000
_cell.length_c   1.000
_cell.angle_alpha   90.00
_cell.angle_beta   90.00
_cell.angle_gamma   90.00
#
_symmetry.space_group_name_H-M   'P 1'
#
loop_
_entity.id
_entity.type
_entity.pdbx_description
1 polymer ?
#
loop_
_entity_poly.entity_id
_entity_poly.type
_entity_poly.pdbx_seq_one_letter_code
_entity_poly.pdbx_strand_id
1 'polypeptide(L)'
;MIKLFISDLDGTYLNHLHISTKYAKETVFEVINDGKEFVIATGRHLHKNHQVGINFFNAPIYKIAMNGAIIWDKQHQVIYKKAIDSVFVQTLVNTFPDVSFELITHKGVFVSVSRFSHIRAMLKNKLSIKAIVKYGLALWTKDYFFETDTTRLDDVLMISCRIGKETKAQAVKAFLKEHSEFVMDYGPNVHNFEIVATGVNKQVASSWLAKHLNVDENDVAVYGNDLNDVPMLQHFKHSFAPDNAVELAKIAAKQVVGSCERDGVAKHIRQTLQHNTEMESE
;
A
#
# COMPACT_ATOMS: atom_id res chain seq x y z
N MET A 1 5.63 26.04 -2.05
CA MET A 1 4.21 25.82 -2.41
C MET A 1 4.05 24.32 -2.64
N ILE A 2 3.01 23.69 -2.11
CA ILE A 2 2.86 22.23 -2.29
C ILE A 2 2.69 21.87 -3.77
N LYS A 3 3.53 20.95 -4.26
CA LYS A 3 3.54 20.44 -5.65
C LYS A 3 3.22 18.95 -5.73
N LEU A 4 3.45 18.21 -4.65
CA LEU A 4 3.29 16.77 -4.60
C LEU A 4 2.45 16.36 -3.39
N PHE A 5 1.32 15.71 -3.63
CA PHE A 5 0.42 15.17 -2.61
C PHE A 5 0.53 13.65 -2.61
N ILE A 6 0.97 13.07 -1.51
CA ILE A 6 1.13 11.62 -1.35
C ILE A 6 0.20 11.13 -0.26
N SER A 7 -0.77 10.30 -0.60
CA SER A 7 -1.77 9.82 0.35
C SER A 7 -1.74 8.31 0.47
N ASP A 8 -1.77 7.81 1.71
CA ASP A 8 -2.26 6.47 1.95
C ASP A 8 -3.71 6.31 1.45
N LEU A 9 -4.11 5.06 1.18
CA LEU A 9 -5.47 4.71 0.77
C LEU A 9 -6.37 4.36 1.94
N ASP A 10 -6.09 3.27 2.65
CA ASP A 10 -7.09 2.54 3.42
C ASP A 10 -7.30 3.16 4.80
N GLY A 11 -8.42 3.85 4.97
CA GLY A 11 -8.66 4.66 6.18
C GLY A 11 -7.98 6.03 6.11
N THR A 12 -7.43 6.41 4.95
CA THR A 12 -6.89 7.74 4.69
C THR A 12 -7.67 8.42 3.56
N TYR A 13 -7.41 8.05 2.31
CA TYR A 13 -8.12 8.60 1.14
C TYR A 13 -9.42 7.87 0.83
N LEU A 14 -9.48 6.57 1.15
CA LEU A 14 -10.66 5.73 1.06
C LEU A 14 -11.34 5.67 2.43
N ASN A 15 -12.66 5.63 2.44
CA ASN A 15 -13.44 5.44 3.65
C ASN A 15 -13.32 4.00 4.20
N HIS A 16 -13.97 3.70 5.33
CA HIS A 16 -13.99 2.37 5.95
C HIS A 16 -14.60 1.26 5.08
N LEU A 17 -15.34 1.63 4.02
CA LEU A 17 -15.85 0.69 3.02
C LEU A 17 -14.83 0.43 1.90
N HIS A 18 -13.62 0.98 2.03
CA HIS A 18 -12.52 0.93 1.08
C HIS A 18 -12.90 1.51 -0.29
N ILE A 19 -13.69 2.58 -0.30
CA ILE A 19 -14.20 3.23 -1.53
C ILE A 19 -13.90 4.72 -1.48
N SER A 20 -13.46 5.29 -2.59
CA SER A 20 -13.37 6.73 -2.79
C SER A 20 -14.71 7.31 -3.23
N THR A 21 -15.09 8.45 -2.66
CA THR A 21 -16.30 9.17 -3.06
C THR A 21 -16.13 9.85 -4.43
N LYS A 22 -17.22 10.45 -4.92
CA LYS A 22 -17.15 11.35 -6.09
C LYS A 22 -16.28 12.58 -5.80
N TYR A 23 -16.40 13.14 -4.59
CA TYR A 23 -15.63 14.30 -4.16
C TYR A 23 -14.12 14.02 -4.14
N ALA A 24 -13.72 12.88 -3.56
CA ALA A 24 -12.33 12.43 -3.56
C ALA A 24 -11.80 12.27 -4.99
N LYS A 25 -12.59 11.66 -5.89
CA LYS A 25 -12.22 11.54 -7.31
C LYS A 25 -11.95 12.89 -7.96
N GLU A 26 -12.89 13.83 -7.82
CA GLU A 26 -12.80 15.16 -8.42
C GLU A 26 -11.59 15.93 -7.88
N THR A 27 -11.29 15.78 -6.59
CA THR A 27 -10.10 16.37 -5.96
C THR A 27 -8.81 15.90 -6.64
N VAL A 28 -8.69 14.60 -6.97
CA VAL A 28 -7.52 14.10 -7.71
C VAL A 28 -7.38 14.81 -9.06
N PHE A 29 -8.47 14.99 -9.80
CA PHE A 29 -8.43 15.69 -11.09
C PHE A 29 -8.13 17.17 -10.96
N GLU A 30 -8.58 17.83 -9.89
CA GLU A 30 -8.21 19.22 -9.61
C GLU A 30 -6.72 19.37 -9.34
N VAL A 31 -6.11 18.48 -8.55
CA VAL A 31 -4.65 18.48 -8.34
C VAL A 31 -3.92 18.37 -9.69
N ILE A 32 -4.35 17.44 -10.55
CA ILE A 32 -3.74 17.22 -11.87
C ILE A 32 -3.92 18.44 -12.78
N ASN A 33 -5.13 19.01 -12.83
CA ASN A 33 -5.44 20.16 -13.68
C ASN A 33 -4.69 21.43 -13.24
N ASP A 34 -4.36 21.52 -11.95
CA ASP A 34 -3.57 22.59 -11.34
C ASP A 34 -2.05 22.39 -11.52
N GLY A 35 -1.66 21.43 -12.38
CA GLY A 35 -0.26 21.14 -12.72
C GLY A 35 0.53 20.44 -11.62
N LYS A 36 -0.15 19.92 -10.59
CA LYS A 36 0.46 19.29 -9.42
C LYS A 36 0.32 17.76 -9.49
N GLU A 37 1.05 17.09 -8.62
CA GLU A 37 1.12 15.63 -8.60
C GLU A 37 0.29 15.05 -7.46
N PHE A 38 -0.57 14.08 -7.78
CA PHE A 38 -1.22 13.24 -6.78
C PHE A 38 -0.63 11.83 -6.85
N VAL A 39 -0.35 11.25 -5.69
CA VAL A 39 0.29 9.94 -5.56
C VAL A 39 -0.43 9.10 -4.51
N ILE A 40 -0.66 7.85 -4.86
CA ILE A 40 -1.11 6.83 -3.90
C ILE A 40 0.12 6.20 -3.23
N ALA A 41 0.11 6.03 -1.90
CA ALA A 41 1.12 5.27 -1.16
C ALA A 41 0.49 4.19 -0.27
N THR A 42 0.44 2.93 -0.74
CA THR A 42 -0.38 1.88 -0.11
C THR A 42 0.38 0.59 0.18
N GLY A 43 -0.09 -0.18 1.17
CA GLY A 43 0.32 -1.57 1.39
C GLY A 43 -0.24 -2.54 0.34
N ARG A 44 -1.32 -2.14 -0.37
CA ARG A 44 -1.91 -2.97 -1.43
C ARG A 44 -0.91 -3.23 -2.56
N HIS A 45 -1.01 -4.41 -3.17
CA HIS A 45 -0.19 -4.76 -4.34
C HIS A 45 -0.72 -4.28 -5.70
N LEU A 46 -1.93 -3.72 -5.74
CA LEU A 46 -2.56 -3.09 -6.92
C LEU A 46 -2.73 -3.96 -8.18
N HIS A 47 -2.51 -5.28 -8.13
CA HIS A 47 -3.16 -6.24 -9.06
C HIS A 47 -4.68 -6.10 -9.03
N LYS A 48 -5.41 -6.63 -10.02
CA LYS A 48 -6.82 -6.30 -10.32
C LYS A 48 -7.75 -6.36 -9.11
N ASN A 49 -7.57 -7.37 -8.27
CA ASN A 49 -8.36 -7.59 -7.06
C ASN A 49 -8.15 -6.52 -5.97
N HIS A 50 -7.01 -5.83 -5.97
CA HIS A 50 -6.64 -4.81 -4.99
C HIS A 50 -6.76 -3.37 -5.52
N GLN A 51 -7.25 -3.18 -6.75
CA GLN A 51 -7.64 -1.87 -7.30
C GLN A 51 -9.03 -1.43 -6.85
N VAL A 52 -9.75 -2.33 -6.18
CA VAL A 52 -11.14 -2.16 -5.78
C VAL A 52 -11.34 -0.88 -4.97
N GLY A 53 -12.39 -0.12 -5.35
CA GLY A 53 -12.82 1.08 -4.66
C GLY A 53 -12.04 2.35 -5.01
N ILE A 54 -10.96 2.23 -5.78
CA ILE A 54 -10.18 3.36 -6.30
C ILE A 54 -10.81 3.80 -7.63
N ASN A 55 -11.84 4.66 -7.58
CA ASN A 55 -12.59 5.06 -8.78
C ASN A 55 -11.82 6.02 -9.74
N PHE A 56 -10.59 6.36 -9.36
CA PHE A 56 -9.60 7.15 -10.09
C PHE A 56 -8.34 6.34 -10.43
N PHE A 57 -8.37 5.01 -10.36
CA PHE A 57 -7.19 4.17 -10.58
C PHE A 57 -6.49 4.41 -11.94
N ASN A 58 -7.28 4.71 -12.98
CA ASN A 58 -6.80 5.01 -14.33
C ASN A 58 -6.47 6.50 -14.56
N ALA A 59 -6.53 7.34 -13.53
CA ALA A 59 -6.04 8.71 -13.63
C ALA A 59 -4.51 8.70 -13.84
N PRO A 60 -3.96 9.73 -14.51
CA PRO A 60 -2.52 9.84 -14.76
C PRO A 60 -1.77 10.25 -13.48
N ILE A 61 -1.69 9.32 -12.53
CA ILE A 61 -1.08 9.49 -11.21
C ILE A 61 -0.01 8.43 -10.96
N TYR A 62 1.01 8.79 -10.18
CA TYR A 62 2.00 7.84 -9.66
C TYR A 62 1.38 6.97 -8.57
N LYS A 63 1.91 5.76 -8.42
CA LYS A 63 1.40 4.76 -7.46
C LYS A 63 2.56 4.06 -6.77
N ILE A 64 2.77 4.37 -5.50
CA ILE A 64 3.65 3.65 -4.57
C ILE A 64 2.82 2.54 -3.93
N ALA A 65 3.26 1.29 -4.05
CA ALA A 65 2.52 0.13 -3.59
C ALA A 65 3.40 -0.89 -2.86
N MET A 66 2.76 -1.90 -2.27
CA MET A 66 3.44 -2.93 -1.47
C MET A 66 4.35 -2.30 -0.40
N ASN A 67 3.81 -1.30 0.32
CA ASN A 67 4.53 -0.51 1.32
C ASN A 67 5.80 0.19 0.79
N GLY A 68 5.89 0.44 -0.53
CA GLY A 68 7.04 1.10 -1.16
C GLY A 68 7.96 0.16 -1.93
N ALA A 69 7.63 -1.13 -2.08
CA ALA A 69 8.45 -2.06 -2.84
C ALA A 69 8.42 -1.80 -4.34
N ILE A 70 7.42 -1.05 -4.84
CA ILE A 70 7.25 -0.74 -6.26
C ILE A 70 6.61 0.64 -6.47
N ILE A 71 7.02 1.32 -7.54
CA ILE A 71 6.44 2.58 -7.98
C ILE A 71 6.09 2.49 -9.47
N TRP A 72 4.84 2.83 -9.79
CA TRP A 72 4.39 3.04 -11.16
C TRP A 72 4.26 4.53 -11.49
N ASP A 73 4.58 4.88 -12.73
CA ASP A 73 4.32 6.20 -13.29
C ASP A 73 2.87 6.39 -13.77
N LYS A 74 2.60 7.57 -14.34
CA LYS A 74 1.30 7.96 -14.90
C LYS A 74 0.89 7.11 -16.11
N GLN A 75 1.85 6.49 -16.79
CA GLN A 75 1.66 5.59 -17.94
C GLN A 75 1.64 4.11 -17.52
N HIS A 76 1.53 3.85 -16.21
CA HIS A 76 1.51 2.51 -15.61
C HIS A 76 2.80 1.70 -15.86
N GLN A 77 3.93 2.37 -16.09
CA GLN A 77 5.25 1.72 -16.19
C GLN A 77 5.92 1.67 -14.83
N VAL A 78 6.63 0.58 -14.56
CA VAL A 78 7.42 0.43 -13.33
C VAL A 78 8.68 1.27 -13.44
N ILE A 79 8.83 2.26 -12.56
CA ILE A 79 10.01 3.16 -12.52
C ILE A 79 10.94 2.87 -11.34
N TYR A 80 10.47 2.12 -10.36
CA TYR A 80 11.25 1.66 -9.22
C TYR A 80 10.70 0.32 -8.72
N LYS A 81 11.61 -0.55 -8.27
CA LYS A 81 11.27 -1.76 -7.54
C LYS A 81 12.40 -2.18 -6.59
N LYS A 82 12.04 -2.79 -5.47
CA LYS A 82 12.97 -3.42 -4.53
C LYS A 82 12.44 -4.80 -4.13
N ALA A 83 13.09 -5.82 -4.64
CA ALA A 83 12.74 -7.22 -4.36
C ALA A 83 13.35 -7.69 -3.03
N ILE A 84 12.70 -8.69 -2.44
CA ILE A 84 13.23 -9.51 -1.37
C ILE A 84 14.33 -10.40 -1.94
N ASP A 85 15.37 -10.64 -1.16
CA ASP A 85 16.45 -11.55 -1.52
C ASP A 85 15.89 -12.94 -1.86
N SER A 86 16.19 -13.47 -3.05
CA SER A 86 15.58 -14.71 -3.54
C SER A 86 16.04 -15.94 -2.76
N VAL A 87 17.25 -15.91 -2.18
CA VAL A 87 17.71 -16.97 -1.28
C VAL A 87 16.85 -16.98 -0.02
N PHE A 88 16.59 -15.81 0.58
CA PHE A 88 15.69 -15.71 1.71
C PHE A 88 14.27 -16.22 1.38
N VAL A 89 13.71 -15.83 0.22
CA VAL A 89 12.38 -16.33 -0.21
C VAL A 89 12.37 -17.85 -0.24
N GLN A 90 13.39 -18.47 -0.84
CA GLN A 90 13.52 -19.92 -0.93
C GLN A 90 13.65 -20.54 0.47
N THR A 91 14.48 -19.98 1.35
CA THR A 91 14.63 -20.45 2.73
C THR A 91 13.31 -20.40 3.49
N LEU A 92 12.54 -19.32 3.38
CA LEU A 92 11.25 -19.16 4.06
C LEU A 92 10.24 -20.22 3.59
N VAL A 93 10.08 -20.39 2.28
CA VAL A 93 9.12 -21.36 1.70
C VAL A 93 9.51 -22.79 2.08
N ASN A 94 10.81 -23.13 2.03
CA ASN A 94 11.30 -24.46 2.40
C ASN A 94 11.20 -24.75 3.89
N THR A 95 11.34 -23.73 4.75
CA THR A 95 11.24 -23.88 6.21
C THR A 95 9.78 -24.07 6.65
N PHE A 96 8.83 -23.46 5.94
CA PHE A 96 7.40 -23.53 6.26
C PHE A 96 6.57 -24.05 5.08
N PRO A 97 6.77 -25.30 4.61
CA PRO A 97 6.12 -25.83 3.41
C PRO A 97 4.60 -25.94 3.53
N ASP A 98 4.07 -26.03 4.76
CA ASP A 98 2.62 -26.07 5.02
C ASP A 98 1.95 -24.68 5.01
N VAL A 99 2.72 -23.60 4.89
CA VAL A 99 2.20 -22.24 4.84
C VAL A 99 1.98 -21.86 3.38
N SER A 100 0.74 -21.50 3.06
CA SER A 100 0.40 -20.95 1.75
C SER A 100 0.83 -19.48 1.67
N PHE A 101 2.09 -19.25 1.31
CA PHE A 101 2.58 -17.91 0.99
C PHE A 101 2.08 -17.43 -0.38
N GLU A 102 1.62 -16.18 -0.42
CA GLU A 102 1.40 -15.42 -1.64
C GLU A 102 2.69 -14.66 -1.97
N LEU A 103 3.43 -15.13 -2.97
CA LEU A 103 4.63 -14.45 -3.47
C LEU A 103 4.20 -13.46 -4.55
N ILE A 104 4.30 -12.17 -4.23
CA ILE A 104 3.75 -11.10 -5.05
C ILE A 104 4.89 -10.44 -5.83
N THR A 105 4.75 -10.39 -7.15
CA THR A 105 5.66 -9.72 -8.08
C THR A 105 4.93 -8.59 -8.81
N HIS A 106 5.61 -7.86 -9.70
CA HIS A 106 4.95 -6.92 -10.60
C HIS A 106 4.06 -7.61 -11.67
N LYS A 107 4.21 -8.92 -11.90
CA LYS A 107 3.49 -9.69 -12.93
C LYS A 107 2.24 -10.40 -12.41
N GLY A 108 2.14 -10.59 -11.09
CA GLY A 108 1.01 -11.27 -10.47
C GLY A 108 1.36 -11.84 -9.10
N VAL A 109 0.42 -12.63 -8.57
CA VAL A 109 0.51 -13.31 -7.28
C VAL A 109 0.72 -14.80 -7.52
N PHE A 110 1.80 -15.36 -6.99
CA PHE A 110 2.15 -16.76 -7.16
C PHE A 110 1.96 -17.51 -5.85
N VAL A 111 1.29 -18.65 -5.91
CA VAL A 111 1.05 -19.51 -4.74
C VAL A 111 1.38 -20.96 -5.09
N SER A 112 1.93 -21.69 -4.12
CA SER A 112 2.30 -23.11 -4.29
C SER A 112 1.11 -24.06 -4.25
N VAL A 113 -0.02 -23.62 -3.69
CA VAL A 113 -1.21 -24.46 -3.48
C VAL A 113 -2.20 -24.36 -4.65
N SER A 114 -3.08 -25.35 -4.76
CA SER A 114 -4.17 -25.33 -5.74
C SER A 114 -5.15 -24.18 -5.49
N ARG A 115 -5.79 -23.71 -6.58
CA ARG A 115 -6.83 -22.67 -6.53
C ARG A 115 -7.94 -23.00 -5.53
N PHE A 116 -8.39 -24.26 -5.51
CA PHE A 116 -9.40 -24.72 -4.57
C PHE A 116 -8.95 -24.59 -3.11
N SER A 117 -7.72 -25.01 -2.80
CA SER A 117 -7.17 -24.94 -1.44
C SER A 117 -7.01 -23.50 -0.96
N HIS A 118 -6.50 -22.64 -1.84
CA HIS A 118 -6.36 -21.21 -1.58
C HIS A 118 -7.72 -20.54 -1.29
N ILE A 119 -8.71 -20.72 -2.18
CA ILE A 119 -10.05 -20.15 -2.01
C ILE A 119 -10.72 -20.70 -0.74
N ARG A 120 -10.57 -21.99 -0.45
CA ARG A 120 -11.13 -22.58 0.78
C ARG A 120 -10.52 -21.96 2.05
N ALA A 121 -9.23 -21.62 2.03
CA ALA A 121 -8.61 -20.88 3.13
C ALA A 121 -9.16 -19.46 3.23
N MET A 122 -9.31 -18.76 2.10
CA MET A 122 -9.89 -17.40 2.05
C MET A 122 -11.34 -17.34 2.53
N LEU A 123 -12.17 -18.33 2.19
CA LEU A 123 -13.58 -18.38 2.57
C LEU A 123 -13.80 -18.56 4.09
N LYS A 124 -12.76 -18.89 4.86
CA LYS A 124 -12.84 -18.83 6.34
C LYS A 124 -12.89 -17.39 6.86
N ASN A 125 -12.63 -16.39 6.02
CA ASN A 125 -12.64 -14.98 6.36
C ASN A 125 -13.90 -14.27 5.82
N LYS A 126 -14.69 -13.68 6.72
CA LYS A 126 -15.91 -12.92 6.38
C LYS A 126 -15.66 -11.71 5.48
N LEU A 127 -14.51 -11.04 5.60
CA LEU A 127 -14.14 -9.89 4.74
C LEU A 127 -13.88 -10.35 3.30
N SER A 128 -13.11 -11.43 3.14
CA SER A 128 -12.85 -12.08 1.86
C SER A 128 -14.15 -12.53 1.18
N ILE A 129 -15.09 -13.11 1.92
CA ILE A 129 -16.41 -13.49 1.38
C ILE A 129 -17.16 -12.29 0.81
N LYS A 130 -17.25 -11.17 1.55
CA LYS A 130 -17.93 -9.97 1.08
C LYS A 130 -17.32 -9.42 -0.22
N ALA A 131 -15.99 -9.42 -0.31
CA ALA A 131 -15.28 -9.00 -1.52
C ALA A 131 -15.55 -9.95 -2.69
N ILE A 132 -15.45 -11.28 -2.49
CA ILE A 132 -15.74 -12.28 -3.52
C ILE A 132 -17.18 -12.13 -4.04
N VAL A 133 -18.16 -11.99 -3.14
CA VAL A 133 -19.57 -11.86 -3.52
C VAL A 133 -19.80 -10.58 -4.31
N LYS A 134 -19.15 -9.48 -3.93
CA LYS A 134 -19.32 -8.17 -4.58
C LYS A 134 -18.63 -8.06 -5.94
N TYR A 135 -17.45 -8.65 -6.09
CA TYR A 135 -16.58 -8.46 -7.28
C TYR A 135 -16.46 -9.71 -8.16
N GLY A 136 -16.92 -10.85 -7.67
CA GLY A 136 -16.83 -12.15 -8.35
C GLY A 136 -15.48 -12.84 -8.13
N LEU A 137 -15.54 -14.14 -7.84
CA LEU A 137 -14.36 -14.99 -7.59
C LEU A 137 -13.36 -15.00 -8.75
N ALA A 138 -13.86 -14.95 -9.99
CA ALA A 138 -13.02 -14.95 -11.19
C ALA A 138 -12.18 -13.67 -11.31
N LEU A 139 -12.74 -12.51 -10.96
CA LEU A 139 -12.00 -11.25 -10.95
C LEU A 139 -10.99 -11.21 -9.81
N TRP A 140 -11.36 -11.80 -8.67
CA TRP A 140 -10.56 -11.75 -7.45
C TRP A 140 -9.26 -12.58 -7.52
N THR A 141 -9.26 -13.65 -8.32
CA THR A 141 -8.06 -14.49 -8.54
C THR A 141 -7.52 -14.38 -9.96
N LYS A 142 -7.81 -13.28 -10.69
CA LYS A 142 -7.45 -13.16 -12.11
C LYS A 142 -5.94 -13.14 -12.34
N ASP A 143 -5.22 -12.46 -11.46
CA ASP A 143 -3.75 -12.31 -11.55
C ASP A 143 -3.02 -13.30 -10.62
N TYR A 144 -3.70 -14.40 -10.24
CA TYR A 144 -3.11 -15.47 -9.43
C TYR A 144 -2.64 -16.63 -10.31
N PHE A 145 -1.41 -17.05 -10.05
CA PHE A 145 -0.79 -18.25 -10.61
C PHE A 145 -0.72 -19.30 -9.50
N PHE A 146 -1.51 -20.37 -9.64
CA PHE A 146 -1.62 -21.45 -8.67
C PHE A 146 -0.67 -22.59 -9.02
N GLU A 147 -0.36 -23.42 -8.02
CA GLU A 147 0.49 -24.61 -8.20
C GLU A 147 1.85 -24.28 -8.84
N THR A 148 2.37 -23.09 -8.52
CA THR A 148 3.66 -22.63 -9.02
C THR A 148 4.79 -23.18 -8.15
N ASP A 149 5.90 -23.60 -8.77
CA ASP A 149 7.15 -23.81 -8.05
C ASP A 149 7.68 -22.45 -7.55
N THR A 150 7.28 -22.13 -6.33
CA THR A 150 7.61 -20.87 -5.65
C THR A 150 9.07 -20.81 -5.19
N THR A 151 9.80 -21.92 -5.21
CA THR A 151 11.20 -21.98 -4.75
C THR A 151 12.19 -21.37 -5.73
N ARG A 152 11.73 -20.98 -6.93
CA ARG A 152 12.53 -20.45 -8.04
C ARG A 152 12.02 -19.11 -8.55
N LEU A 153 11.18 -18.42 -7.77
CA LEU A 153 10.66 -17.12 -8.17
C LEU A 153 11.64 -16.01 -7.82
N ASP A 154 12.12 -15.33 -8.84
CA ASP A 154 12.84 -14.08 -8.72
C ASP A 154 11.88 -12.88 -8.69
N ASP A 155 12.39 -11.71 -8.29
CA ASP A 155 11.65 -10.43 -8.32
C ASP A 155 10.39 -10.42 -7.44
N VAL A 156 10.39 -11.18 -6.35
CA VAL A 156 9.33 -11.13 -5.32
C VAL A 156 9.47 -9.83 -4.55
N LEU A 157 8.44 -8.99 -4.62
CA LEU A 157 8.41 -7.65 -4.04
C LEU A 157 7.75 -7.63 -2.66
N MET A 158 6.82 -8.55 -2.44
CA MET A 158 6.08 -8.70 -1.19
C MET A 158 5.67 -10.16 -1.00
N ILE A 159 5.66 -10.62 0.25
CA ILE A 159 5.08 -11.91 0.64
C ILE A 159 3.91 -11.65 1.58
N SER A 160 2.73 -12.15 1.23
CA SER A 160 1.54 -12.09 2.06
C SER A 160 1.18 -13.50 2.52
N CYS A 161 0.77 -13.65 3.78
CA CYS A 161 0.09 -14.87 4.21
C CYS A 161 -0.77 -14.64 5.44
N ARG A 162 -1.70 -15.57 5.66
CA ARG A 162 -2.45 -15.67 6.92
C ARG A 162 -2.25 -17.04 7.55
N ILE A 163 -1.85 -17.04 8.81
CA ILE A 163 -1.56 -18.27 9.56
C ILE A 163 -2.52 -18.37 10.75
N GLY A 164 -3.50 -19.27 10.65
CA GLY A 164 -4.53 -19.44 11.68
C GLY A 164 -4.05 -20.17 12.95
N LYS A 165 -3.00 -20.99 12.85
CA LYS A 165 -2.45 -21.71 14.01
C LYS A 165 -1.42 -20.82 14.72
N GLU A 166 -1.76 -20.35 15.92
CA GLU A 166 -0.95 -19.43 16.73
C GLU A 166 0.52 -19.87 16.84
N THR A 167 0.77 -21.13 17.20
CA THR A 167 2.15 -21.63 17.36
C THR A 167 2.96 -21.57 16.05
N LYS A 168 2.31 -21.76 14.90
CA LYS A 168 2.97 -21.67 13.59
C LYS A 168 3.19 -20.20 13.21
N ALA A 169 2.23 -19.32 13.53
CA ALA A 169 2.36 -17.89 13.32
C ALA A 169 3.52 -17.29 14.14
N GLN A 170 3.63 -17.67 15.41
CA GLN A 170 4.75 -17.29 16.28
C GLN A 170 6.10 -17.84 15.75
N ALA A 171 6.14 -19.07 15.26
CA ALA A 171 7.34 -19.64 14.65
C ALA A 171 7.79 -18.88 13.41
N VAL A 172 6.86 -18.50 12.52
CA VAL A 172 7.17 -17.64 11.37
C VAL A 172 7.65 -16.27 11.83
N LYS A 173 6.97 -15.64 12.80
CA LYS A 173 7.39 -14.32 13.33
C LYS A 173 8.78 -14.35 13.95
N ALA A 174 9.14 -15.41 14.67
CA ALA A 174 10.47 -15.60 15.23
C ALA A 174 11.52 -15.75 14.13
N PHE A 175 11.26 -16.57 13.11
CA PHE A 175 12.12 -16.73 11.94
C PHE A 175 12.34 -15.39 11.21
N LEU A 176 11.28 -14.60 10.98
CA LEU A 176 11.43 -13.26 10.36
C LEU A 176 12.29 -12.31 11.21
N LYS A 177 12.20 -12.41 12.54
CA LYS A 177 13.01 -11.59 13.46
C LYS A 177 14.49 -11.98 13.42
N GLU A 178 14.80 -13.26 13.30
CA GLU A 178 16.17 -13.78 13.14
C GLU A 178 16.81 -13.39 11.81
N HIS A 179 16.00 -13.00 10.82
CA HIS A 179 16.41 -12.60 9.47
C HIS A 179 16.04 -11.15 9.13
N SER A 180 15.98 -10.28 10.14
CA SER A 180 15.58 -8.87 10.00
C SER A 180 16.50 -8.03 9.10
N GLU A 181 17.70 -8.52 8.79
CA GLU A 181 18.61 -7.94 7.81
C GLU A 181 18.10 -8.07 6.37
N PHE A 182 17.24 -9.05 6.09
CA PHE A 182 16.67 -9.29 4.76
C PHE A 182 15.25 -8.75 4.62
N VAL A 183 14.43 -8.85 5.67
CA VAL A 183 13.00 -8.52 5.59
C VAL A 183 12.44 -7.75 6.78
N MET A 184 11.33 -7.07 6.51
CA MET A 184 10.45 -6.43 7.47
C MET A 184 9.02 -6.93 7.29
N ASP A 185 8.21 -6.91 8.35
CA ASP A 185 6.81 -7.35 8.33
C ASP A 185 5.87 -6.25 8.85
N TYR A 186 4.96 -5.81 7.98
CA TYR A 186 3.91 -4.82 8.26
C TYR A 186 2.56 -5.44 8.62
N GLY A 187 2.54 -6.74 8.87
CA GLY A 187 1.36 -7.48 9.27
C GLY A 187 0.60 -6.84 10.44
N PRO A 188 -0.72 -6.59 10.32
CA PRO A 188 -1.46 -5.83 11.32
C PRO A 188 -1.69 -6.58 12.64
N ASN A 189 -1.42 -7.89 12.68
CA ASN A 189 -1.50 -8.73 13.88
C ASN A 189 -0.68 -10.01 13.69
N VAL A 190 -0.55 -10.81 14.75
CA VAL A 190 0.25 -12.04 14.76
C VAL A 190 -0.14 -13.06 13.67
N HIS A 191 -1.37 -13.02 13.16
CA HIS A 191 -1.86 -13.98 12.16
C HIS A 191 -1.72 -13.53 10.72
N ASN A 192 -1.42 -12.26 10.46
CA ASN A 192 -1.35 -11.70 9.11
C ASN A 192 0.06 -11.16 8.88
N PHE A 193 0.66 -11.54 7.77
CA PHE A 193 2.02 -11.15 7.43
C PHE A 193 2.01 -10.36 6.14
N GLU A 194 2.73 -9.24 6.15
CA GLU A 194 2.98 -8.37 5.01
C GLU A 194 4.48 -8.11 4.92
N ILE A 195 5.20 -9.07 4.34
CA ILE A 195 6.65 -9.13 4.36
C ILE A 195 7.20 -8.43 3.12
N VAL A 196 8.15 -7.53 3.32
CA VAL A 196 8.88 -6.83 2.25
C VAL A 196 10.37 -6.79 2.57
N ALA A 197 11.20 -6.40 1.60
CA ALA A 197 12.64 -6.31 1.80
C ALA A 197 13.00 -5.25 2.86
N THR A 198 14.08 -5.46 3.61
CA THR A 198 14.54 -4.49 4.62
C THR A 198 14.82 -3.12 4.02
N GLY A 199 14.36 -2.07 4.71
CA GLY A 199 14.42 -0.68 4.24
C GLY A 199 13.35 -0.30 3.20
N VAL A 200 12.44 -1.21 2.84
CA VAL A 200 11.22 -0.86 2.12
C VAL A 200 10.20 -0.28 3.10
N ASN A 201 9.82 0.99 2.86
CA ASN A 201 8.70 1.64 3.53
C ASN A 201 8.17 2.80 2.66
N LYS A 202 6.97 3.30 3.00
CA LYS A 202 6.32 4.38 2.25
C LYS A 202 7.11 5.69 2.27
N GLN A 203 7.80 6.00 3.37
CA GLN A 203 8.64 7.21 3.48
C GLN A 203 9.78 7.19 2.47
N VAL A 204 10.58 6.12 2.45
CA VAL A 204 11.73 5.97 1.54
C VAL A 204 11.28 6.03 0.09
N ALA A 205 10.18 5.36 -0.25
CA ALA A 205 9.62 5.41 -1.60
C ALA A 205 9.10 6.81 -1.97
N SER A 206 8.49 7.52 -1.03
CA SER A 206 7.99 8.89 -1.22
C SER A 206 9.14 9.88 -1.44
N SER A 207 10.21 9.81 -0.64
CA SER A 207 11.41 10.63 -0.82
C SER A 207 12.12 10.30 -2.13
N TRP A 208 12.20 9.03 -2.51
CA TRP A 208 12.74 8.63 -3.81
C TRP A 208 11.95 9.25 -4.96
N LEU A 209 10.61 9.19 -4.88
CA LEU A 209 9.75 9.74 -5.93
C LEU A 209 9.85 11.28 -5.99
N ALA A 210 9.83 11.98 -4.85
CA ALA A 210 10.00 13.44 -4.81
C ALA A 210 11.31 13.86 -5.50
N LYS A 211 12.42 13.17 -5.18
CA LYS A 211 13.71 13.39 -5.84
C LYS A 211 13.68 13.08 -7.34
N HIS A 212 13.04 11.98 -7.73
CA HIS A 212 12.90 11.60 -9.14
C HIS A 212 12.13 12.65 -9.96
N LEU A 213 11.14 13.29 -9.34
CA LEU A 213 10.34 14.37 -9.93
C LEU A 213 10.98 15.75 -9.77
N ASN A 214 12.17 15.84 -9.16
CA ASN A 214 12.84 17.09 -8.84
C ASN A 214 11.95 18.05 -8.00
N VAL A 215 11.18 17.49 -7.06
CA VAL A 215 10.35 18.22 -6.10
C VAL A 215 11.08 18.27 -4.76
N ASP A 216 11.25 19.48 -4.22
CA ASP A 216 11.80 19.68 -2.88
C ASP A 216 10.87 19.05 -1.83
N GLU A 217 11.43 18.38 -0.81
CA GLU A 217 10.62 17.74 0.24
C GLU A 217 9.74 18.73 1.02
N ASN A 218 10.10 20.03 1.04
CA ASN A 218 9.26 21.09 1.61
C ASN A 218 8.02 21.41 0.75
N ASP A 219 8.01 21.01 -0.51
CA ASP A 219 6.86 21.13 -1.42
C ASP A 219 6.02 19.83 -1.47
N VAL A 220 6.28 18.88 -0.56
CA VAL A 220 5.56 17.59 -0.47
C VAL A 220 4.60 17.59 0.72
N ALA A 221 3.32 17.29 0.46
CA ALA A 221 2.31 17.00 1.48
C ALA A 221 2.01 15.50 1.55
N VAL A 222 2.06 14.92 2.75
CA VAL A 222 1.82 13.48 2.97
C VAL A 222 0.65 13.22 3.92
N TYR A 223 -0.09 12.15 3.67
CA TYR A 223 -1.27 11.75 4.44
C TYR A 223 -1.23 10.27 4.80
N GLY A 224 -1.54 9.92 6.05
CA GLY A 224 -1.54 8.53 6.51
C GLY A 224 -2.23 8.34 7.86
N ASN A 225 -2.66 7.11 8.15
CA ASN A 225 -3.52 6.82 9.30
C ASN A 225 -3.04 5.68 10.19
N ASP A 226 -2.11 4.84 9.73
CA ASP A 226 -1.70 3.63 10.44
C ASP A 226 -0.18 3.59 10.73
N LEU A 227 0.28 2.55 11.41
CA LEU A 227 1.67 2.42 11.87
C LEU A 227 2.69 2.39 10.73
N ASN A 228 2.34 1.84 9.57
CA ASN A 228 3.20 1.84 8.38
C ASN A 228 3.35 3.24 7.75
N ASP A 229 2.52 4.22 8.14
CA ASP A 229 2.61 5.60 7.70
C ASP A 229 3.45 6.47 8.65
N VAL A 230 3.65 6.04 9.90
CA VAL A 230 4.37 6.82 10.92
C VAL A 230 5.72 7.35 10.44
N PRO A 231 6.60 6.54 9.79
CA PRO A 231 7.87 7.07 9.27
C PRO A 231 7.68 8.19 8.25
N MET A 232 6.67 8.10 7.39
CA MET A 232 6.37 9.11 6.36
C MET A 232 5.83 10.39 7.02
N LEU A 233 4.95 10.25 8.01
CA LEU A 233 4.38 11.36 8.74
C LEU A 233 5.41 12.12 9.59
N GLN A 234 6.38 11.42 10.18
CA GLN A 234 7.47 12.02 10.96
C GLN A 234 8.48 12.77 10.07
N HIS A 235 8.74 12.25 8.86
CA HIS A 235 9.79 12.75 7.96
C HIS A 235 9.39 14.05 7.26
N PHE A 236 8.21 14.10 6.65
CA PHE A 236 7.82 15.25 5.82
C PHE A 236 7.29 16.43 6.65
N LYS A 237 7.65 17.65 6.24
CA LYS A 237 7.23 18.88 6.90
C LYS A 237 5.72 19.09 6.86
N HIS A 238 5.07 18.77 5.74
CA HIS A 238 3.63 18.91 5.56
C HIS A 238 2.97 17.53 5.69
N SER A 239 2.84 17.04 6.92
CA SER A 239 2.27 15.73 7.20
C SER A 239 0.95 15.82 7.96
N PHE A 240 -0.01 15.00 7.53
CA PHE A 240 -1.39 15.07 8.00
C PHE A 240 -1.94 13.68 8.32
N ALA A 241 -2.59 13.55 9.48
CA ALA A 241 -3.29 12.33 9.86
C ALA A 241 -4.80 12.59 9.90
N PRO A 242 -5.66 11.76 9.29
CA PRO A 242 -7.11 11.91 9.44
C PRO A 242 -7.57 11.61 10.88
N ASP A 243 -8.74 12.13 11.27
CA ASP A 243 -9.25 11.98 12.64
C ASP A 243 -9.44 10.52 13.12
N ASN A 244 -9.56 9.59 12.17
CA ASN A 244 -9.73 8.16 12.40
C ASN A 244 -8.38 7.41 12.45
N ALA A 245 -7.25 8.12 12.34
CA ALA A 245 -5.93 7.53 12.44
C ALA A 245 -5.64 6.97 13.84
N VAL A 246 -4.75 5.99 13.89
CA VAL A 246 -4.20 5.48 15.14
C VAL A 246 -3.42 6.58 15.86
N GLU A 247 -3.38 6.52 17.19
CA GLU A 247 -2.84 7.62 18.00
C GLU A 247 -1.39 7.95 17.64
N LEU A 248 -0.56 6.93 17.40
CA LEU A 248 0.83 7.13 17.00
C LEU A 248 0.97 7.86 15.65
N ALA A 249 0.06 7.64 14.70
CA ALA A 249 0.06 8.37 13.43
C ALA A 249 -0.36 9.84 13.62
N LYS A 250 -1.33 10.11 14.51
CA LYS A 250 -1.72 11.49 14.85
C LYS A 250 -0.59 12.26 15.54
N ILE A 251 0.12 11.62 16.46
CA ILE A 251 1.28 12.21 17.14
C ILE A 251 2.43 12.47 16.15
N ALA A 252 2.62 11.58 15.17
CA ALA A 252 3.65 11.71 14.15
C ALA A 252 3.37 12.86 13.15
N ALA A 253 2.11 13.08 12.80
CA ALA A 253 1.71 14.10 11.85
C ALA A 253 1.83 15.53 12.42
N LYS A 254 2.05 16.53 11.54
CA LYS A 254 2.05 17.95 11.96
C LYS A 254 0.65 18.47 12.26
N GLN A 255 -0.36 17.91 11.62
CA GLN A 255 -1.73 18.33 11.82
C GLN A 255 -2.70 17.15 11.66
N VAL A 256 -3.75 17.15 12.47
CA VAL A 256 -4.89 16.25 12.29
C VAL A 256 -5.91 16.91 11.35
N VAL A 257 -6.37 16.17 10.35
CA VAL A 257 -7.41 16.59 9.40
C VAL A 257 -8.70 15.79 9.61
N GLY A 258 -9.77 16.14 8.89
CA GLY A 258 -11.05 15.44 9.04
C GLY A 258 -10.99 13.95 8.70
N SER A 259 -12.00 13.21 9.16
CA SER A 259 -12.17 11.78 8.90
C SER A 259 -12.13 11.39 7.43
N CYS A 260 -11.64 10.19 7.15
CA CYS A 260 -11.81 9.54 5.85
C CYS A 260 -13.30 9.38 5.48
N GLU A 261 -14.19 9.25 6.47
CA GLU A 261 -15.65 9.14 6.26
C GLU A 261 -16.29 10.38 5.66
N ARG A 262 -15.62 11.53 5.79
CA ARG A 262 -16.13 12.83 5.35
C ARG A 262 -15.18 13.49 4.37
N ASP A 263 -14.40 12.69 3.65
CA ASP A 263 -13.42 13.15 2.65
C ASP A 263 -12.39 14.14 3.24
N GLY A 264 -11.99 13.98 4.50
CA GLY A 264 -11.19 14.99 5.20
C GLY A 264 -9.84 15.28 4.56
N VAL A 265 -9.16 14.26 4.05
CA VAL A 265 -7.91 14.41 3.27
C VAL A 265 -8.18 15.17 1.96
N ALA A 266 -9.20 14.78 1.19
CA ALA A 266 -9.53 15.45 -0.06
C ALA A 266 -9.93 16.93 0.15
N LYS A 267 -10.69 17.22 1.22
CA LYS A 267 -11.02 18.60 1.61
C LYS A 267 -9.78 19.42 1.94
N HIS A 268 -8.86 18.84 2.70
CA HIS A 268 -7.60 19.49 3.04
C HIS A 268 -6.75 19.78 1.79
N ILE A 269 -6.68 18.85 0.85
CA ILE A 269 -5.99 19.06 -0.44
C ILE A 269 -6.60 20.25 -1.19
N ARG A 270 -7.94 20.29 -1.37
CA ARG A 270 -8.58 21.43 -2.05
C ARG A 270 -8.32 22.77 -1.36
N GLN A 271 -8.35 22.81 -0.03
CA GLN A 271 -7.99 24.01 0.73
C GLN A 271 -6.54 24.44 0.45
N THR A 272 -5.62 23.49 0.37
CA THR A 272 -4.22 23.75 0.04
C THR A 272 -4.05 24.31 -1.38
N LEU A 273 -4.82 23.80 -2.35
CA LEU A 273 -4.80 24.30 -3.73
C LEU A 273 -5.27 25.77 -3.78
N GLN A 274 -6.37 26.11 -3.09
CA GLN A 274 -6.92 27.47 -3.06
C GLN A 274 -5.93 28.51 -2.51
N HIS A 275 -5.26 28.19 -1.40
CA HIS A 275 -4.27 29.10 -0.80
C HIS A 275 -3.05 29.32 -1.72
N ASN A 276 -2.66 28.33 -2.52
CA ASN A 276 -1.58 28.50 -3.49
C ASN A 276 -1.98 29.47 -4.61
N THR A 277 -3.22 29.38 -5.10
CA THR A 277 -3.73 30.30 -6.14
C THR A 277 -3.76 31.75 -5.67
N GLU A 278 -4.15 32.00 -4.43
CA GLU A 278 -4.17 33.35 -3.84
C GLU A 278 -2.76 33.94 -3.77
N MET A 279 -1.76 33.18 -3.31
CA MET A 279 -0.35 33.63 -3.25
C MET A 279 0.30 33.82 -4.62
N GLU A 280 -0.15 33.12 -5.67
CA GLU A 280 0.34 33.33 -7.05
C GLU A 280 -0.28 34.56 -7.71
N SER A 281 -1.37 35.08 -7.16
CA SER A 281 -2.09 36.26 -7.68
C SER A 281 -1.68 37.60 -7.04
N GLU A 282 -0.81 37.56 -6.01
CA GLU A 282 -0.20 38.71 -5.33
C GLU A 282 1.24 38.97 -5.81
#